data_AF-A0A964ZC94-F1
#
_entry.id   AF-A0A964ZC94-F1
#
_cell.length_a   1.000
_cell.length_b   1.000
_cell.length_c   1.000
_cell.angle_alpha   90.00
_cell.angle_beta   90.00
_cell.angle_gamma   90.00
#
_symmetry.space_group_name_H-M   'P 1'
#
loop_
_entity.id
_entity.type
_entity.pdbx_description
1 polymer ?
#
loop_
_entity_poly.entity_id
_entity_poly.type
_entity_poly.pdbx_seq_one_letter_code
_entity_poly.pdbx_strand_id
1 'polypeptide(L)'
;MKAVWSLCRKELRLLIRDRLAAALLLALPLVFVAVLGLILGESFGQKPDDTLRLSIVDLDGGIGMGGKSWAYWVRQDLLETPGIRLEIVPDRATAERLIRDHRRAAILVLNEDFSRQVNACSFLDTPGSINPFHREGVHLDPKKVNLGLEMLRDPTQRSANAIIEQVVQVCMLRIVLPYMIGQAFQKLSEPRFIDRLGDEVRLPVPASMRLLFGERIKLGEMIRLAAGKDAKQAEKFRESVGDGVQAALRRQFNKYDLTGMTWAALTKAKGDGEQAVMSDFVDREGSGLLRRGAALYQTLVPMYTVLFAFFLVLIVGWVFVGERRQGTLKRYRLAPVTHAQILFGKLLPCYAVSVGQGVLLLILGKLVFGMRWGPESWSMPEQIGWLALVVLTTSFAAMGLAMLVASMARTETQVQLFGGVPVLVLGVLGGCVLPREMMPEQAQSVTLFTPHGWALNAYRELLAATPGYDPNLTIVLQSCGILLCFGVGFLTITWWFLRLD
;
A
#
# COMPACT_ATOMS: atom_id res chain seq x y z
N MET A 1 -43.95 0.17 -31.50
CA MET A 1 -43.60 0.35 -30.07
C MET A 1 -44.49 -0.45 -29.11
N LYS A 2 -45.83 -0.43 -29.22
CA LYS A 2 -46.74 -1.16 -28.31
C LYS A 2 -46.41 -2.67 -28.17
N ALA A 3 -46.02 -3.33 -29.28
CA ALA A 3 -45.65 -4.74 -29.29
C ALA A 3 -44.33 -5.06 -28.54
N VAL A 4 -43.32 -4.19 -28.65
CA VAL A 4 -42.04 -4.36 -27.92
C VAL A 4 -42.29 -4.18 -26.42
N TRP A 5 -43.09 -3.19 -26.05
CA TRP A 5 -43.42 -2.93 -24.65
C TRP A 5 -44.22 -4.07 -24.01
N SER A 6 -45.17 -4.67 -24.73
CA SER A 6 -45.94 -5.81 -24.23
C SER A 6 -45.06 -7.05 -24.05
N LEU A 7 -44.14 -7.31 -24.98
CA LEU A 7 -43.12 -8.36 -24.85
C LEU A 7 -42.22 -8.11 -23.64
N CYS A 8 -41.70 -6.88 -23.49
CA CYS A 8 -40.85 -6.50 -22.36
C CYS A 8 -41.56 -6.74 -21.03
N ARG A 9 -42.81 -6.28 -20.91
CA ARG A 9 -43.62 -6.43 -19.71
C ARG A 9 -43.90 -7.90 -19.38
N LYS A 10 -44.08 -8.74 -20.40
CA LYS A 10 -44.26 -10.19 -20.24
C LYS A 10 -42.99 -10.83 -19.69
N GLU A 11 -41.82 -10.55 -20.24
CA GLU A 11 -40.57 -11.14 -19.75
C GLU A 11 -40.23 -10.67 -18.35
N LEU A 12 -40.36 -9.37 -18.07
CA LEU A 12 -40.12 -8.83 -16.74
C LEU A 12 -41.05 -9.47 -15.70
N ARG A 13 -42.32 -9.71 -16.06
CA ARG A 13 -43.28 -10.38 -15.19
C ARG A 13 -42.92 -11.84 -14.94
N LEU A 14 -42.38 -12.56 -15.94
CA LEU A 14 -41.92 -13.94 -15.76
C LEU A 14 -40.74 -14.00 -14.80
N LEU A 15 -39.75 -13.13 -14.99
CA LEU A 15 -38.58 -13.04 -14.13
C LEU A 15 -38.94 -12.68 -12.68
N ILE A 16 -39.85 -11.72 -12.48
CA ILE A 16 -40.28 -11.30 -11.13
C ILE A 16 -41.18 -12.35 -10.45
N ARG A 17 -41.95 -13.14 -11.22
CA ARG A 17 -42.81 -14.18 -10.65
C ARG A 17 -42.01 -15.33 -10.03
N ASP A 18 -40.85 -15.64 -10.60
CA ASP A 18 -39.93 -16.60 -10.01
C ASP A 18 -39.09 -15.91 -8.92
N ARG A 19 -39.72 -15.72 -7.75
CA ARG A 19 -39.11 -15.03 -6.61
C ARG A 19 -37.82 -15.70 -6.15
N LEU A 20 -37.73 -17.02 -6.30
CA LEU A 20 -36.55 -17.79 -5.91
C LEU A 20 -35.41 -17.54 -6.89
N ALA A 21 -35.66 -17.60 -8.20
CA ALA A 21 -34.65 -17.27 -9.20
C ALA A 21 -34.20 -15.80 -9.10
N ALA A 22 -35.14 -14.87 -8.90
CA ALA A 22 -34.82 -13.45 -8.72
C ALA A 22 -34.02 -13.18 -7.43
N ALA A 23 -34.36 -13.84 -6.32
CA ALA A 23 -33.62 -13.73 -5.08
C ALA A 23 -32.22 -14.35 -5.20
N LEU A 24 -32.10 -15.54 -5.80
CA LEU A 24 -30.80 -16.18 -6.03
C LEU A 24 -29.90 -15.34 -6.95
N LEU A 25 -30.45 -14.73 -8.00
CA LEU A 25 -29.72 -13.86 -8.93
C LEU A 25 -29.04 -12.69 -8.22
N LEU A 26 -29.71 -12.08 -7.23
CA LEU A 26 -29.16 -10.94 -6.49
C LEU A 26 -28.35 -11.35 -5.27
N ALA A 27 -28.74 -12.43 -4.58
CA ALA A 27 -28.10 -12.88 -3.35
C ALA A 27 -26.82 -13.67 -3.61
N LEU A 28 -26.78 -14.52 -4.64
CA LEU A 28 -25.63 -15.39 -4.89
C LEU A 28 -24.33 -14.61 -5.14
N PRO A 29 -24.29 -13.55 -5.97
CA PRO A 29 -23.06 -12.76 -6.12
C PRO A 29 -22.61 -12.13 -4.79
N LEU A 30 -23.54 -11.66 -3.96
CA LEU A 30 -23.23 -11.08 -2.66
C LEU A 30 -22.67 -12.13 -1.69
N VAL A 31 -23.24 -13.33 -1.68
CA VAL A 31 -22.74 -14.47 -0.90
C VAL A 31 -21.33 -14.83 -1.36
N PHE A 32 -21.08 -14.88 -2.67
CA PHE A 32 -19.72 -15.13 -3.19
C PHE A 32 -18.74 -14.03 -2.80
N VAL A 33 -19.11 -12.75 -2.93
CA VAL A 33 -18.28 -11.62 -2.48
C VAL A 33 -17.97 -11.74 -0.99
N ALA A 34 -18.96 -12.05 -0.15
CA ALA A 34 -18.79 -12.15 1.29
C ALA A 34 -17.97 -13.38 1.70
N VAL A 35 -18.30 -14.57 1.18
CA VAL A 35 -17.61 -15.83 1.48
C VAL A 35 -16.18 -15.77 0.97
N LEU A 36 -15.97 -15.33 -0.27
CA LEU A 36 -14.63 -15.18 -0.80
C LEU A 36 -13.88 -14.09 -0.03
N GLY A 37 -14.51 -12.95 0.25
CA GLY A 37 -13.92 -11.90 1.09
C GLY A 37 -13.46 -12.39 2.47
N LEU A 38 -14.18 -13.34 3.09
CA LEU A 38 -13.79 -13.97 4.34
C LEU A 38 -12.64 -14.97 4.17
N ILE A 39 -12.70 -15.85 3.17
CA ILE A 39 -11.68 -16.87 2.90
C ILE A 39 -10.36 -16.23 2.48
N LEU A 40 -10.45 -15.25 1.58
CA LEU A 40 -9.33 -14.61 0.93
C LEU A 40 -8.89 -13.33 1.65
N GLY A 41 -9.63 -12.88 2.67
CA GLY A 41 -9.21 -11.79 3.56
C GLY A 41 -7.84 -11.99 4.20
N GLU A 42 -7.50 -13.24 4.50
CA GLU A 42 -6.17 -13.60 5.04
C GLU A 42 -5.09 -13.74 3.95
N SER A 43 -5.48 -13.98 2.69
CA SER A 43 -4.55 -14.28 1.57
C SER A 43 -4.34 -13.12 0.58
N PHE A 44 -5.29 -12.19 0.44
CA PHE A 44 -5.19 -10.99 -0.43
C PHE A 44 -4.72 -9.73 0.28
N GLY A 45 -4.71 -9.73 1.61
CA GLY A 45 -3.69 -8.96 2.29
C GLY A 45 -2.38 -9.53 1.78
N GLN A 46 -1.74 -8.81 0.83
CA GLN A 46 -0.44 -9.12 0.22
C GLN A 46 0.34 -10.10 1.09
N LYS A 47 0.78 -11.25 0.51
CA LYS A 47 1.62 -12.33 1.09
C LYS A 47 2.03 -11.99 2.52
N PRO A 48 1.78 -12.83 3.56
CA PRO A 48 2.23 -12.55 4.92
C PRO A 48 3.58 -11.89 4.83
N ASP A 49 3.58 -10.57 5.05
CA ASP A 49 4.75 -9.76 4.73
C ASP A 49 5.79 -10.37 5.67
N ASP A 50 6.79 -11.07 5.14
CA ASP A 50 8.00 -11.40 5.92
C ASP A 50 8.66 -10.09 6.41
N THR A 51 8.12 -8.93 6.01
CA THR A 51 8.45 -7.59 6.45
C THR A 51 7.63 -7.13 7.67
N LEU A 52 8.33 -6.72 8.72
CA LEU A 52 7.76 -6.08 9.90
C LEU A 52 7.19 -4.71 9.52
N ARG A 53 5.87 -4.51 9.69
CA ARG A 53 5.23 -3.21 9.50
C ARG A 53 5.49 -2.32 10.71
N LEU A 54 6.12 -1.17 10.47
CA LEU A 54 6.44 -0.18 11.50
C LEU A 54 5.81 1.16 11.11
N SER A 55 4.85 1.61 11.91
CA SER A 55 4.18 2.90 11.70
C SER A 55 4.88 4.01 12.48
N ILE A 56 5.07 5.17 11.83
CA ILE A 56 5.73 6.35 12.41
C ILE A 56 4.84 7.58 12.29
N VAL A 57 4.76 8.37 13.36
CA VAL A 57 4.30 9.76 13.32
C VAL A 57 5.54 10.66 13.43
N ASP A 58 5.78 11.48 12.42
CA ASP A 58 6.90 12.44 12.37
C ASP A 58 6.38 13.84 12.67
N LEU A 59 6.61 14.32 13.90
CA LEU A 59 6.33 15.70 14.32
C LEU A 59 7.63 16.53 14.43
N ASP A 60 8.78 15.97 14.07
CA ASP A 60 10.08 16.59 14.28
C ASP A 60 10.44 17.55 13.14
N GLY A 61 10.22 18.85 13.39
CA GLY A 61 10.65 19.94 12.52
C GLY A 61 12.06 20.46 12.81
N GLY A 62 12.83 19.80 13.68
CA GLY A 62 14.13 20.29 14.12
C GLY A 62 15.26 20.11 13.12
N ILE A 63 16.42 20.66 13.46
CA ILE A 63 17.65 20.54 12.66
C ILE A 63 18.62 19.61 13.39
N GLY A 64 18.98 18.53 12.71
CA GLY A 64 19.99 17.59 13.14
C GLY A 64 21.21 17.62 12.22
N MET A 65 21.77 16.43 12.00
CA MET A 65 22.98 16.25 11.20
C MET A 65 22.76 16.59 9.72
N GLY A 66 23.71 17.31 9.11
CA GLY A 66 23.71 17.62 7.68
C GLY A 66 22.57 18.55 7.24
N GLY A 67 21.99 19.31 8.16
CA GLY A 67 20.85 20.20 7.88
C GLY A 67 19.50 19.48 7.72
N LYS A 68 19.45 18.17 8.00
CA LYS A 68 18.21 17.37 8.04
C LYS A 68 17.80 17.10 9.49
N SER A 69 16.51 16.89 9.74
CA SER A 69 16.02 16.50 11.07
C SER A 69 16.55 15.12 11.46
N TRP A 70 16.63 14.83 12.76
CA TRP A 70 16.97 13.48 13.22
C TRP A 70 15.89 12.47 12.86
N ALA A 71 14.62 12.88 12.78
CA ALA A 71 13.56 12.03 12.26
C ALA A 71 13.77 11.57 10.81
N TYR A 72 14.36 12.43 9.96
CA TYR A 72 14.76 12.03 8.61
C TYR A 72 15.77 10.87 8.66
N TRP A 73 16.79 10.95 9.53
CA TRP A 73 17.80 9.90 9.66
C TRP A 73 17.24 8.60 10.24
N VAL A 74 16.29 8.68 11.19
CA VAL A 74 15.53 7.51 11.69
C VAL A 74 14.77 6.82 10.57
N ARG A 75 14.08 7.60 9.73
CA ARG A 75 13.36 7.05 8.58
C ARG A 75 14.29 6.40 7.57
N GLN A 76 15.43 7.04 7.26
CA GLN A 76 16.42 6.47 6.34
C GLN A 76 16.99 5.14 6.86
N ASP A 77 17.42 5.06 8.12
CA ASP A 77 17.96 3.80 8.69
C ASP A 77 16.93 2.66 8.70
N LEU A 78 15.66 2.98 8.99
CA LEU A 78 14.58 1.99 8.92
C LEU A 78 14.27 1.56 7.48
N LEU A 79 14.39 2.45 6.50
CA LEU A 79 14.22 2.12 5.08
C LEU A 79 15.39 1.32 4.51
N GLU A 80 16.59 1.46 5.06
CA GLU A 80 17.76 0.65 4.70
C GLU A 80 17.76 -0.72 5.38
N THR A 81 16.90 -0.94 6.37
CA THR A 81 16.83 -2.21 7.09
C THR A 81 15.94 -3.21 6.33
N PRO A 82 16.50 -4.35 5.87
CA PRO A 82 15.73 -5.34 5.12
C PRO A 82 14.63 -5.95 6.00
N GLY A 83 13.49 -6.24 5.39
CA GLY A 83 12.36 -6.81 6.13
C GLY A 83 11.60 -5.80 6.99
N ILE A 84 11.73 -4.48 6.75
CA ILE A 84 10.88 -3.46 7.38
C ILE A 84 10.05 -2.76 6.33
N ARG A 85 8.75 -2.60 6.62
CA ARG A 85 7.86 -1.74 5.84
C ARG A 85 7.46 -0.54 6.68
N LEU A 86 7.93 0.63 6.26
CA LEU A 86 7.66 1.88 6.94
C LEU A 86 6.34 2.50 6.48
N GLU A 87 5.48 2.86 7.44
CA GLU A 87 4.19 3.50 7.19
C GLU A 87 4.13 4.84 7.92
N ILE A 88 3.94 5.94 7.18
CA ILE A 88 3.86 7.28 7.76
C ILE A 88 2.41 7.59 8.12
N VAL A 89 2.15 7.83 9.40
CA VAL A 89 0.86 8.23 9.96
C VAL A 89 0.85 9.76 10.10
N PRO A 90 -0.20 10.46 9.62
CA PRO A 90 -0.17 11.91 9.46
C PRO A 90 -0.15 12.68 10.78
N ASP A 91 -0.83 12.16 11.81
CA ASP A 91 -1.02 12.87 13.08
C ASP A 91 -1.15 11.90 14.26
N ARG A 92 -0.91 12.43 15.46
CA ARG A 92 -0.99 11.67 16.72
C ARG A 92 -2.40 11.14 17.01
N ALA A 93 -3.45 11.89 16.69
CA ALA A 93 -4.82 11.47 16.95
C ALA A 93 -5.19 10.23 16.10
N THR A 94 -4.74 10.19 14.85
CA THR A 94 -4.86 9.01 13.98
C THR A 94 -4.08 7.82 14.55
N ALA A 95 -2.86 8.05 15.04
CA ALA A 95 -2.06 6.98 15.68
C ALA A 95 -2.74 6.39 16.93
N GLU A 96 -3.25 7.24 17.83
CA GLU A 96 -3.97 6.81 19.02
C GLU A 96 -5.24 6.03 18.70
N ARG A 97 -5.95 6.42 17.63
CA ARG A 97 -7.10 5.68 17.13
C ARG A 97 -6.71 4.29 16.61
N LEU A 98 -5.61 4.18 15.85
CA LEU A 98 -5.13 2.90 15.33
C LEU A 98 -4.74 1.91 16.43
N ILE A 99 -4.11 2.37 17.51
CA ILE A 99 -3.81 1.54 18.68
C ILE A 99 -5.09 1.13 19.41
N ARG A 100 -6.01 2.07 19.62
CA ARG A 100 -7.29 1.82 20.31
C ARG A 100 -8.17 0.81 19.59
N ASP A 101 -8.15 0.85 18.26
CA ASP A 101 -8.90 -0.07 17.40
C ASP A 101 -8.16 -1.41 17.19
N HIS A 102 -7.06 -1.67 17.92
CA HIS A 102 -6.20 -2.86 17.81
C HIS A 102 -5.62 -3.11 16.41
N ARG A 103 -5.54 -2.06 15.57
CA ARG A 103 -5.09 -2.13 14.18
C ARG A 103 -3.57 -2.08 14.04
N ARG A 104 -2.86 -1.57 15.05
CA ARG A 104 -1.40 -1.54 15.11
C ARG A 104 -0.96 -2.02 16.48
N ALA A 105 0.06 -2.86 16.51
CA ALA A 105 0.67 -3.32 17.75
C ALA A 105 1.40 -2.16 18.43
N ALA A 106 2.28 -1.47 17.70
CA ALA A 106 2.96 -0.28 18.19
C ALA A 106 3.15 0.77 17.10
N ILE A 107 3.22 2.04 17.51
CA ILE A 107 3.49 3.19 16.65
C ILE A 107 4.58 4.03 17.33
N LEU A 108 5.63 4.35 16.57
CA LEU A 108 6.70 5.25 17.00
C LEU A 108 6.28 6.69 16.73
N VAL A 109 6.33 7.53 17.76
CA VAL A 109 6.06 8.96 17.66
C VAL A 109 7.36 9.71 17.91
N LEU A 110 7.78 10.49 16.91
CA LEU A 110 8.92 11.39 17.00
C LEU A 110 8.35 12.79 17.29
N ASN A 111 8.58 13.30 18.50
CA ASN A 111 8.02 14.57 18.95
C ASN A 111 8.82 15.77 18.41
N GLU A 112 8.25 16.97 18.53
CA GLU A 112 8.85 18.23 18.04
C GLU A 112 10.24 18.53 18.64
N ASP A 113 10.53 18.02 19.84
CA ASP A 113 11.82 18.22 20.51
C ASP A 113 12.84 17.10 20.22
N PHE A 114 12.47 16.06 19.46
CA PHE A 114 13.32 14.90 19.16
C PHE A 114 14.71 15.30 18.69
N SER A 115 14.80 16.14 17.65
CA SER A 115 16.09 16.60 17.13
C SER A 115 16.92 17.35 18.17
N ARG A 116 16.28 18.13 19.05
CA ARG A 116 16.96 18.89 20.10
C ARG A 116 17.56 17.96 21.15
N GLN A 117 16.82 16.92 21.57
CA GLN A 117 17.29 15.96 22.56
C GLN A 117 18.42 15.08 22.02
N VAL A 118 18.33 14.64 20.76
CA VAL A 118 19.41 13.84 20.13
C VAL A 118 20.69 14.67 20.00
N ASN A 119 20.61 15.95 19.65
CA ASN A 119 21.77 16.84 19.64
C ASN A 119 22.42 17.02 21.02
N ALA A 120 21.67 16.84 22.11
CA ALA A 120 22.19 16.90 23.48
C ALA A 120 22.83 15.59 23.94
N CYS A 121 22.76 14.52 23.14
CA CYS A 121 23.35 13.23 23.52
C CYS A 121 24.89 13.29 23.53
N SER A 122 25.52 12.89 24.63
CA SER A 122 26.97 12.91 24.78
C SER A 122 27.50 11.84 25.73
N PHE A 123 28.71 11.36 25.49
CA PHE A 123 29.43 10.48 26.44
C PHE A 123 30.00 11.24 27.63
N LEU A 124 30.07 12.57 27.53
CA LEU A 124 30.64 13.42 28.56
C LEU A 124 29.55 13.86 29.53
N ASP A 125 29.89 13.85 30.82
CA ASP A 125 29.04 14.38 31.88
C ASP A 125 29.15 15.91 31.90
N THR A 126 28.34 16.58 31.09
CA THR A 126 28.27 18.04 31.00
C THR A 126 26.86 18.53 31.33
N PRO A 127 26.67 19.74 31.87
CA PRO A 127 25.33 20.23 32.19
C PRO A 127 24.43 20.20 30.94
N GLY A 128 23.34 19.42 31.00
CA GLY A 128 22.40 19.23 29.90
C GLY A 128 22.74 18.13 28.90
N SER A 129 23.83 17.37 29.08
CA SER A 129 24.10 16.19 28.25
C SER A 129 23.20 15.03 28.61
N ILE A 130 22.76 14.30 27.60
CA ILE A 130 21.90 13.13 27.74
C ILE A 130 22.72 11.87 27.45
N ASN A 131 22.65 10.87 28.33
CA ASN A 131 23.09 9.52 28.01
C ASN A 131 21.85 8.67 27.68
N PRO A 132 21.63 8.33 26.40
CA PRO A 132 20.46 7.56 25.98
C PRO A 132 20.56 6.07 26.28
N PHE A 133 21.74 5.55 26.63
CA PHE A 133 22.01 4.11 26.61
C PHE A 133 21.81 3.43 27.97
N HIS A 134 21.32 2.19 27.91
CA HIS A 134 21.36 1.22 28.99
C HIS A 134 21.88 -0.13 28.49
N ARG A 135 21.92 -1.13 29.39
CA ARG A 135 22.48 -2.46 29.12
C ARG A 135 21.95 -3.14 27.84
N GLU A 136 20.70 -2.89 27.48
CA GLU A 136 20.00 -3.62 26.40
C GLU A 136 19.75 -2.75 25.16
N GLY A 137 20.13 -1.47 25.18
CA GLY A 137 19.94 -0.57 24.04
C GLY A 137 19.72 0.88 24.45
N VAL A 138 18.81 1.55 23.74
CA VAL A 138 18.45 2.95 23.96
C VAL A 138 17.18 3.03 24.80
N HIS A 139 17.16 3.94 25.77
CA HIS A 139 15.97 4.26 26.55
C HIS A 139 14.89 4.87 25.65
N LEU A 140 13.79 4.14 25.48
CA LEU A 140 12.63 4.61 24.71
C LEU A 140 11.49 5.13 25.60
N ASP A 141 11.62 5.02 26.92
CA ASP A 141 10.64 5.51 27.88
C ASP A 141 11.00 6.95 28.29
N PRO A 142 10.15 7.95 27.95
CA PRO A 142 10.42 9.35 28.27
C PRO A 142 10.51 9.62 29.78
N LYS A 143 9.99 8.72 30.63
CA LYS A 143 10.13 8.82 32.09
C LYS A 143 11.54 8.50 32.59
N LYS A 144 12.29 7.70 31.83
CA LYS A 144 13.68 7.34 32.18
C LYS A 144 14.66 8.32 31.56
N VAL A 145 14.55 8.52 30.24
CA VAL A 145 15.36 9.48 29.50
C VAL A 145 14.46 10.11 28.44
N ASN A 146 14.31 11.43 28.50
CA ASN A 146 13.53 12.14 27.48
C ASN A 146 14.38 12.39 26.24
N LEU A 147 14.23 11.54 25.22
CA LEU A 147 14.82 11.73 23.90
C LEU A 147 13.86 12.38 22.90
N GLY A 148 12.67 12.83 23.33
CA GLY A 148 11.64 13.33 22.41
C GLY A 148 11.03 12.22 21.55
N LEU A 149 11.08 10.96 22.00
CA LEU A 149 10.50 9.81 21.32
C LEU A 149 9.49 9.11 22.24
N GLU A 150 8.40 8.62 21.68
CA GLU A 150 7.34 7.93 22.42
C GLU A 150 6.87 6.70 21.62
N MET A 151 6.63 5.60 22.32
CA MET A 151 6.09 4.37 21.75
C MET A 151 4.65 4.16 22.22
N LEU A 152 3.69 4.39 21.34
CA LEU A 152 2.29 4.04 21.56
C LEU A 152 2.12 2.54 21.37
N ARG A 153 1.59 1.81 22.36
CA ARG A 153 1.56 0.35 22.40
C ARG A 153 0.14 -0.18 22.67
N ASP A 154 -0.26 -1.22 21.95
CA ASP A 154 -1.47 -1.98 22.22
C ASP A 154 -1.19 -3.09 23.24
N PRO A 155 -1.81 -3.08 24.44
CA PRO A 155 -1.52 -4.06 25.49
C PRO A 155 -1.89 -5.51 25.12
N THR A 156 -2.70 -5.72 24.10
CA THR A 156 -3.14 -7.05 23.64
C THR A 156 -2.10 -7.74 22.75
N GLN A 157 -1.21 -6.98 22.09
CA GLN A 157 -0.26 -7.47 21.07
C GLN A 157 1.19 -7.47 21.57
N ARG A 158 1.43 -8.06 22.75
CA ARG A 158 2.72 -7.96 23.47
C ARG A 158 3.95 -8.41 22.65
N SER A 159 3.85 -9.52 21.92
CA SER A 159 4.97 -10.04 21.14
C SER A 159 5.37 -9.11 19.99
N ALA A 160 4.39 -8.59 19.26
CA ALA A 160 4.62 -7.64 18.17
C ALA A 160 5.20 -6.32 18.71
N ASN A 161 4.72 -5.84 19.86
CA ASN A 161 5.28 -4.65 20.52
C ASN A 161 6.76 -4.84 20.84
N ALA A 162 7.14 -5.99 21.41
CA ALA A 162 8.52 -6.26 21.79
C ALA A 162 9.45 -6.29 20.56
N ILE A 163 8.99 -6.88 19.45
CA ILE A 163 9.76 -6.92 18.20
C ILE A 163 9.93 -5.50 17.64
N ILE A 164 8.85 -4.71 17.56
CA ILE A 164 8.92 -3.32 17.05
C ILE A 164 9.82 -2.48 17.96
N GLU A 165 9.70 -2.62 19.28
CA GLU A 165 10.52 -1.91 20.25
C GLU A 165 12.02 -2.22 20.07
N GLN A 166 12.37 -3.49 19.90
CA GLN A 166 13.75 -3.91 19.64
C GLN A 166 14.29 -3.33 18.34
N VAL A 167 13.48 -3.32 17.27
CA VAL A 167 13.86 -2.72 15.99
C VAL A 167 14.13 -1.21 16.13
N VAL A 168 13.25 -0.50 16.85
CA VAL A 168 13.45 0.93 17.14
C VAL A 168 14.71 1.16 17.98
N GLN A 169 14.97 0.34 19.00
CA GLN A 169 16.19 0.43 19.81
C GLN A 169 17.46 0.26 18.96
N VAL A 170 17.48 -0.73 18.07
CA VAL A 170 18.63 -1.00 17.19
C VAL A 170 18.83 0.16 16.21
N CYS A 171 17.76 0.70 15.62
CA CYS A 171 17.81 1.88 14.78
C CYS A 171 18.40 3.08 15.54
N MET A 172 17.87 3.39 16.72
CA MET A 172 18.37 4.48 17.55
C MET A 172 19.84 4.28 17.96
N LEU A 173 20.26 3.03 18.22
CA LEU A 173 21.66 2.72 18.50
C LEU A 173 22.56 3.03 17.29
N ARG A 174 22.16 2.62 16.07
CA ARG A 174 22.91 2.88 14.83
C ARG A 174 22.99 4.36 14.46
N ILE A 175 22.08 5.18 14.96
CA ILE A 175 22.05 6.62 14.69
C ILE A 175 22.79 7.40 15.76
N VAL A 176 22.45 7.19 17.03
CA VAL A 176 22.92 8.03 18.12
C VAL A 176 24.36 7.67 18.54
N LEU A 177 24.74 6.39 18.47
CA LEU A 177 26.07 5.96 18.90
C LEU A 177 27.19 6.51 17.99
N PRO A 178 27.13 6.39 16.64
CA PRO A 178 28.13 7.00 15.77
C PRO A 178 28.20 8.52 15.91
N TYR A 179 27.06 9.18 16.10
CA TYR A 179 27.02 10.61 16.37
C TYR A 179 27.78 10.99 17.63
N MET A 180 27.51 10.31 18.75
CA MET A 180 28.21 10.56 20.01
C MET A 180 29.71 10.25 19.91
N ILE A 181 30.10 9.21 19.16
CA ILE A 181 31.51 8.88 18.89
C ILE A 181 32.15 10.03 18.11
N GLY A 182 31.51 10.50 17.04
CA GLY A 182 31.99 11.62 16.24
C GLY A 182 32.15 12.90 17.06
N GLN A 183 31.17 13.22 17.91
CA GLN A 183 31.25 14.35 18.83
C GLN A 183 32.40 14.21 19.83
N ALA A 184 32.54 13.06 20.48
CA ALA A 184 33.64 12.82 21.42
C ALA A 184 35.01 12.90 20.71
N PHE A 185 35.09 12.42 19.47
CA PHE A 185 36.31 12.48 18.67
C PHE A 185 36.68 13.90 18.22
N GLN A 186 35.70 14.74 17.94
CA GLN A 186 35.92 16.17 17.69
C GLN A 186 36.43 16.91 18.93
N LYS A 187 35.99 16.51 20.13
CA LYS A 187 36.47 17.12 21.37
C LYS A 187 37.94 16.86 21.68
N LEU A 188 38.56 15.84 21.10
CA LEU A 188 39.99 15.55 21.29
C LEU A 188 40.90 16.59 20.62
N SER A 189 40.42 17.33 19.62
CA SER A 189 41.18 18.41 18.99
C SER A 189 40.91 19.78 19.63
N GLU A 190 39.97 19.89 20.58
CA GLU A 190 39.65 21.16 21.21
C GLU A 190 40.80 21.65 22.11
N PRO A 191 41.12 22.96 22.12
CA PRO A 191 42.16 23.53 22.97
C PRO A 191 42.01 23.18 24.46
N ARG A 192 40.76 23.09 24.96
CA ARG A 192 40.46 22.71 26.35
C ARG A 192 40.91 21.29 26.70
N PHE A 193 40.82 20.35 25.77
CA PHE A 193 41.33 19.00 25.97
C PHE A 193 42.86 19.02 26.02
N ILE A 194 43.48 19.82 25.16
CA ILE A 194 44.94 19.98 25.11
C ILE A 194 45.49 20.64 26.37
N ASP A 195 44.75 21.54 27.00
CA ASP A 195 45.15 22.07 28.31
C ASP A 195 45.19 20.97 29.39
N ARG A 196 44.21 20.06 29.43
CA ARG A 196 44.23 18.90 30.35
C ARG A 196 45.38 17.96 30.04
N LEU A 197 45.58 17.64 28.77
CA LEU A 197 46.71 16.82 28.31
C LEU A 197 48.06 17.49 28.69
N GLY A 198 48.11 18.81 28.59
CA GLY A 198 49.24 19.65 28.97
C GLY A 198 49.64 19.49 30.44
N ASP A 199 48.67 19.30 31.32
CA ASP A 199 48.87 19.13 32.76
C ASP A 199 49.23 17.69 33.16
N GLU A 200 48.70 16.70 32.44
CA GLU A 200 48.88 15.28 32.73
C GLU A 200 50.15 14.68 32.10
N VAL A 201 50.52 15.12 30.89
CA VAL A 201 51.67 14.57 30.15
C VAL A 201 52.96 15.24 30.59
N ARG A 202 53.93 14.43 31.04
CA ARG A 202 55.27 14.86 31.45
C ARG A 202 56.32 14.28 30.51
N LEU A 203 57.09 15.15 29.87
CA LEU A 203 58.11 14.81 28.89
C LEU A 203 59.52 14.84 29.53
N PRO A 204 60.43 13.92 29.16
CA PRO A 204 61.79 13.92 29.69
C PRO A 204 62.58 15.13 29.16
N VAL A 205 63.35 15.77 30.04
CA VAL A 205 64.16 16.93 29.69
C VAL A 205 65.59 16.50 29.31
N PRO A 206 66.18 17.02 28.20
CA PRO A 206 67.56 16.76 27.83
C PRO A 206 68.55 17.12 28.94
N ALA A 207 69.65 16.37 29.06
CA ALA A 207 70.62 16.52 30.16
C ALA A 207 71.15 17.96 30.33
N SER A 208 71.33 18.69 29.24
CA SER A 208 71.75 20.10 29.23
C SER A 208 70.76 21.07 29.88
N MET A 209 69.48 20.70 29.98
CA MET A 209 68.40 21.56 30.49
C MET A 209 67.82 21.07 31.83
N ARG A 210 68.29 19.94 32.37
CA ARG A 210 67.80 19.36 33.63
C ARG A 210 68.01 20.26 34.84
N LEU A 211 69.07 21.06 34.84
CA LEU A 211 69.35 22.00 35.94
C LEU A 211 68.29 23.10 36.05
N LEU A 212 67.60 23.44 34.96
CA LEU A 212 66.62 24.53 34.88
C LEU A 212 65.17 24.05 35.07
N PHE A 213 64.84 22.88 34.55
CA PHE A 213 63.44 22.38 34.49
C PHE A 213 63.23 21.05 35.21
N GLY A 214 64.25 20.51 35.87
CA GLY A 214 64.21 19.19 36.49
C GLY A 214 64.28 18.05 35.47
N GLU A 215 63.95 16.83 35.90
CA GLU A 215 64.02 15.63 35.05
C GLU A 215 62.87 15.53 34.03
N ARG A 216 61.71 16.12 34.34
CA ARG A 216 60.51 16.07 33.51
C ARG A 216 59.79 17.41 33.53
N ILE A 217 59.31 17.83 32.36
CA ILE A 217 58.53 19.06 32.16
C ILE A 217 57.12 18.71 31.69
N LYS A 218 56.11 19.49 32.11
CA LYS A 218 54.74 19.33 31.62
C LYS A 218 54.63 19.74 30.15
N LEU A 219 53.80 19.04 29.37
CA LEU A 219 53.55 19.39 27.97
C LEU A 219 53.01 20.82 27.84
N GLY A 220 52.14 21.27 28.75
CA GLY A 220 51.61 22.63 28.75
C GLY A 220 52.68 23.70 29.00
N GLU A 221 53.66 23.41 29.85
CA GLU A 221 54.80 24.31 30.11
C GLU A 221 55.75 24.38 28.91
N MET A 222 56.00 23.24 28.24
CA MET A 222 56.74 23.21 26.97
C MET A 222 56.08 24.04 25.88
N ILE A 223 54.76 23.92 25.70
CA ILE A 223 54.02 24.70 24.72
C ILE A 223 54.14 26.20 25.02
N ARG A 224 54.05 26.60 26.30
CA ARG A 224 54.25 28.00 26.73
C ARG A 224 55.69 28.48 26.49
N LEU A 225 56.69 27.65 26.76
CA LEU A 225 58.10 27.98 26.49
C LEU A 225 58.35 28.16 24.99
N ALA A 226 57.76 27.31 24.15
CA ALA A 226 57.87 27.39 22.69
C ALA A 226 57.12 28.61 22.10
N ALA A 227 56.00 29.01 22.71
CA ALA A 227 55.23 30.19 22.29
C ALA A 227 55.80 31.52 22.80
N GLY A 228 56.62 31.50 23.85
CA GLY A 228 57.09 32.72 24.51
C GLY A 228 55.95 33.49 25.19
N LYS A 229 55.99 34.83 25.12
CA LYS A 229 54.95 35.72 25.71
C LYS A 229 53.71 35.90 24.82
N ASP A 230 53.67 35.31 23.63
CA ASP A 230 52.56 35.47 22.69
C ASP A 230 51.45 34.44 22.94
N ALA A 231 50.34 34.92 23.51
CA ALA A 231 49.17 34.09 23.81
C ALA A 231 48.52 33.50 22.54
N LYS A 232 48.53 34.21 21.40
CA LYS A 232 47.95 33.72 20.15
C LYS A 232 48.78 32.58 19.57
N GLN A 233 50.09 32.65 19.73
CA GLN A 233 51.00 31.61 19.25
C GLN A 233 50.89 30.34 20.10
N ALA A 234 50.69 30.48 21.42
CA ALA A 234 50.42 29.35 22.30
C ALA A 234 49.10 28.64 21.93
N GLU A 235 48.07 29.39 21.56
CA GLU A 235 46.79 28.82 21.13
C GLU A 235 46.89 28.05 19.79
N LYS A 236 47.59 28.62 18.80
CA LYS A 236 47.90 27.90 17.55
C LYS A 236 48.68 26.61 17.76
N PHE A 237 49.63 26.60 18.70
CA PHE A 237 50.35 25.36 19.02
C PHE A 237 49.45 24.32 19.68
N ARG A 238 48.50 24.74 20.53
CA ARG A 238 47.50 23.80 21.09
C ARG A 238 46.63 23.20 20.00
N GLU A 239 46.12 24.02 19.08
CA GLU A 239 45.34 23.55 17.92
C GLU A 239 46.13 22.55 17.09
N SER A 240 47.40 22.88 16.77
CA SER A 240 48.27 21.97 16.02
C SER A 240 48.54 20.64 16.74
N VAL A 241 48.66 20.65 18.07
CA VAL A 241 48.80 19.41 18.85
C VAL A 241 47.49 18.62 18.82
N GLY A 242 46.34 19.28 18.95
CA GLY A 242 45.02 18.65 18.84
C GLY A 242 44.79 17.99 17.48
N ASP A 243 45.08 18.69 16.39
CA ASP A 243 45.00 18.17 15.03
C ASP A 243 45.95 16.97 14.85
N GLY A 244 47.16 17.04 15.41
CA GLY A 244 48.13 15.96 15.39
C GLY A 244 47.66 14.70 16.11
N VAL A 245 47.08 14.86 17.32
CA VAL A 245 46.49 13.77 18.10
C VAL A 245 45.33 13.13 17.34
N GLN A 246 44.44 13.96 16.79
CA GLN A 246 43.31 13.49 16.01
C GLN A 246 43.75 12.73 14.75
N ALA A 247 44.73 13.26 14.02
CA ALA A 247 45.29 12.62 12.84
C ALA A 247 45.98 11.28 13.16
N ALA A 248 46.71 11.20 14.28
CA ALA A 248 47.32 9.97 14.74
C ALA A 248 46.27 8.89 15.06
N LEU A 249 45.20 9.27 15.76
CA LEU A 249 44.09 8.36 16.07
C LEU A 249 43.35 7.91 14.80
N ARG A 250 43.10 8.81 13.83
CA ARG A 250 42.50 8.42 12.54
C ARG A 250 43.34 7.38 11.79
N ARG A 251 44.67 7.53 11.81
CA ARG A 251 45.58 6.54 11.19
C ARG A 251 45.53 5.19 11.91
N GLN A 252 45.42 5.20 13.23
CA GLN A 252 45.30 3.97 14.02
C GLN A 252 43.99 3.23 13.74
N PHE A 253 42.88 3.96 13.59
CA PHE A 253 41.55 3.42 13.29
C PHE A 253 41.20 3.51 11.79
N ASN A 254 42.15 3.25 10.88
CA ASN A 254 41.97 3.46 9.44
C ASN A 254 40.80 2.67 8.80
N LYS A 255 40.31 1.59 9.42
CA LYS A 255 39.13 0.83 8.98
C LYS A 255 37.80 1.55 9.24
N TYR A 256 37.77 2.49 10.19
CA TYR A 256 36.58 3.24 10.55
C TYR A 256 36.76 4.72 10.23
N ASP A 257 35.68 5.42 9.91
CA ASP A 257 35.67 6.87 9.86
C ASP A 257 35.06 7.41 11.16
N LEU A 258 35.92 7.73 12.14
CA LEU A 258 35.48 8.27 13.42
C LEU A 258 34.83 9.66 13.32
N THR A 259 34.87 10.30 12.15
CA THR A 259 34.09 11.51 11.86
C THR A 259 32.75 11.22 11.20
N GLY A 260 32.56 9.98 10.75
CA GLY A 260 31.29 9.47 10.25
C GLY A 260 30.26 9.47 11.37
N MET A 261 29.23 10.29 11.23
CA MET A 261 28.17 10.42 12.23
C MET A 261 27.01 9.45 12.01
N THR A 262 27.04 8.62 10.96
CA THR A 262 26.10 7.51 10.71
C THR A 262 26.81 6.17 10.75
N TRP A 263 26.08 5.07 10.97
CA TRP A 263 26.67 3.73 11.00
C TRP A 263 27.36 3.34 9.68
N ALA A 264 26.75 3.68 8.54
CA ALA A 264 27.32 3.46 7.22
C ALA A 264 28.61 4.26 7.01
N ALA A 265 28.63 5.54 7.41
CA ALA A 265 29.83 6.38 7.32
C ALA A 265 30.94 5.88 8.25
N LEU A 266 30.60 5.55 9.50
CA LEU A 266 31.55 5.06 10.51
C LEU A 266 32.25 3.78 10.06
N THR A 267 31.53 2.84 9.45
CA THR A 267 32.07 1.53 9.02
C THR A 267 32.71 1.55 7.64
N LYS A 268 32.61 2.66 6.89
CA LYS A 268 33.04 2.78 5.48
C LYS A 268 32.41 1.73 4.54
N ALA A 269 31.33 1.08 4.97
CA ALA A 269 30.62 0.07 4.20
C ALA A 269 29.47 0.73 3.43
N LYS A 270 29.37 0.42 2.13
CA LYS A 270 28.22 0.76 1.30
C LYS A 270 27.27 -0.44 1.35
N GLY A 271 26.04 -0.25 1.80
CA GLY A 271 25.07 -1.35 1.88
C GLY A 271 24.59 -1.76 0.48
N ASP A 272 24.81 -3.01 0.10
CA ASP A 272 24.26 -3.65 -1.10
C ASP A 272 22.86 -4.25 -0.81
N GLY A 273 21.97 -3.46 -0.22
CA GLY A 273 20.63 -3.90 0.18
C GLY A 273 19.53 -3.45 -0.78
N GLU A 274 18.56 -4.33 -1.06
CA GLU A 274 17.27 -3.93 -1.65
C GLU A 274 16.61 -2.85 -0.78
N GLN A 275 16.25 -1.73 -1.40
CA GLN A 275 15.64 -0.58 -0.72
C GLN A 275 14.24 -0.92 -0.22
N ALA A 276 13.94 -0.64 1.04
CA ALA A 276 12.58 -0.77 1.54
C ALA A 276 11.63 0.23 0.83
N VAL A 277 10.40 -0.21 0.61
CA VAL A 277 9.37 0.60 -0.05
C VAL A 277 8.69 1.50 0.99
N MET A 278 8.84 2.81 0.84
CA MET A 278 8.07 3.79 1.59
C MET A 278 6.62 3.77 1.09
N SER A 279 5.66 3.53 1.99
CA SER A 279 4.24 3.64 1.67
C SER A 279 3.55 4.55 2.67
N ASP A 280 2.85 5.58 2.19
CA ASP A 280 1.98 6.39 3.04
C ASP A 280 0.87 5.52 3.65
N PHE A 281 0.41 5.88 4.85
CA PHE A 281 -0.76 5.24 5.46
C PHE A 281 -1.96 5.42 4.51
N VAL A 282 -2.41 4.31 3.94
CA VAL A 282 -3.66 4.25 3.18
C VAL A 282 -4.65 3.50 4.05
N ASP A 283 -5.78 4.12 4.41
CA ASP A 283 -6.84 3.42 5.13
C ASP A 283 -7.49 2.36 4.21
N ARG A 284 -6.89 1.16 4.20
CA ARG A 284 -7.30 0.03 3.36
C ARG A 284 -8.59 -0.64 3.83
N GLU A 285 -9.12 -0.27 5.00
CA GLU A 285 -10.31 -0.90 5.60
C GLU A 285 -11.63 -0.18 5.29
N GLY A 286 -11.59 1.11 4.92
CA GLY A 286 -12.75 1.89 4.48
C GLY A 286 -13.83 2.12 5.55
N SER A 287 -14.89 2.83 5.18
CA SER A 287 -15.93 3.34 6.08
C SER A 287 -17.18 2.46 6.22
N GLY A 288 -17.16 1.23 5.69
CA GLY A 288 -18.33 0.35 5.56
C GLY A 288 -18.81 -0.28 6.87
N LEU A 289 -20.04 -0.84 6.85
CA LEU A 289 -20.68 -1.49 8.00
C LEU A 289 -19.81 -2.61 8.62
N LEU A 290 -19.08 -3.36 7.79
CA LEU A 290 -18.23 -4.46 8.24
C LEU A 290 -16.78 -4.05 8.57
N ARG A 291 -16.37 -2.79 8.32
CA ARG A 291 -15.03 -2.19 8.61
C ARG A 291 -13.84 -3.16 8.44
N ARG A 292 -13.86 -3.99 7.40
CA ARG A 292 -12.82 -5.00 7.12
C ARG A 292 -12.52 -4.98 5.63
N GLY A 293 -11.30 -4.60 5.26
CA GLY A 293 -10.74 -4.85 3.93
C GLY A 293 -11.39 -4.15 2.73
N ALA A 294 -11.72 -2.85 2.80
CA ALA A 294 -12.20 -2.10 1.63
C ALA A 294 -11.32 -2.28 0.37
N ALA A 295 -10.00 -2.41 0.50
CA ALA A 295 -9.11 -2.69 -0.64
C ALA A 295 -9.35 -4.08 -1.28
N LEU A 296 -9.67 -5.10 -0.47
CA LEU A 296 -10.05 -6.42 -0.96
C LEU A 296 -11.38 -6.34 -1.72
N TYR A 297 -12.38 -5.70 -1.12
CA TYR A 297 -13.70 -5.58 -1.73
C TYR A 297 -13.72 -4.65 -2.94
N GLN A 298 -12.79 -3.69 -3.05
CA GLN A 298 -12.54 -2.92 -4.29
C GLN A 298 -12.12 -3.83 -5.46
N THR A 299 -11.51 -4.98 -5.17
CA THR A 299 -11.11 -5.97 -6.17
C THR A 299 -12.18 -7.04 -6.40
N LEU A 300 -12.75 -7.59 -5.32
CA LEU A 300 -13.74 -8.68 -5.39
C LEU A 300 -15.10 -8.24 -5.95
N VAL A 301 -15.59 -7.05 -5.58
CA VAL A 301 -16.92 -6.59 -6.02
C VAL A 301 -16.98 -6.47 -7.55
N PRO A 302 -16.01 -5.84 -8.25
CA PRO A 302 -15.98 -5.81 -9.71
C PRO A 302 -15.85 -7.20 -10.35
N MET A 303 -15.00 -8.07 -9.79
CA MET A 303 -14.81 -9.45 -10.27
C MET A 303 -16.13 -10.21 -10.36
N TYR A 304 -16.90 -10.18 -9.27
CA TYR A 304 -18.19 -10.84 -9.23
C TYR A 304 -19.29 -10.08 -9.95
N THR A 305 -19.20 -8.75 -10.04
CA THR A 305 -20.12 -7.96 -10.87
C THR A 305 -20.01 -8.37 -12.33
N VAL A 306 -18.79 -8.50 -12.86
CA VAL A 306 -18.54 -8.94 -14.23
C VAL A 306 -18.94 -10.41 -14.40
N LEU A 307 -18.46 -11.30 -13.53
CA LEU A 307 -18.71 -12.74 -13.64
C LEU A 307 -20.21 -13.06 -13.67
N PHE A 308 -20.96 -12.48 -12.74
CA PHE A 308 -22.38 -12.76 -12.64
C PHE A 308 -23.22 -12.04 -13.69
N ALA A 309 -22.75 -10.92 -14.26
CA ALA A 309 -23.38 -10.34 -15.44
C ALA A 309 -23.36 -11.32 -16.62
N PHE A 310 -22.24 -12.01 -16.86
CA PHE A 310 -22.14 -13.03 -17.91
C PHE A 310 -22.88 -14.33 -17.57
N PHE A 311 -22.97 -14.73 -16.30
CA PHE A 311 -23.77 -15.91 -15.90
C PHE A 311 -25.27 -15.77 -16.15
N LEU A 312 -25.78 -14.55 -16.38
CA LEU A 312 -27.16 -14.35 -16.83
C LEU A 312 -27.50 -15.08 -18.13
N VAL A 313 -26.50 -15.52 -18.89
CA VAL A 313 -26.68 -16.44 -20.03
C VAL A 313 -27.50 -17.68 -19.67
N LEU A 314 -27.33 -18.23 -18.47
CA LEU A 314 -28.05 -19.43 -18.04
C LEU A 314 -29.55 -19.15 -17.93
N ILE A 315 -29.90 -18.06 -17.26
CA ILE A 315 -31.30 -17.68 -17.04
C ILE A 315 -31.97 -17.34 -18.37
N VAL A 316 -31.31 -16.53 -19.19
CA VAL A 316 -31.80 -16.18 -20.53
C VAL A 316 -31.98 -17.42 -21.39
N GLY A 317 -31.00 -18.33 -21.39
CA GLY A 317 -31.06 -19.57 -22.15
C GLY A 317 -32.18 -20.49 -21.69
N TRP A 318 -32.37 -20.68 -20.38
CA TRP A 318 -33.45 -21.51 -19.83
C TRP A 318 -34.83 -20.95 -20.17
N VAL A 319 -35.02 -19.62 -20.07
CA VAL A 319 -36.28 -18.97 -20.50
C VAL A 319 -36.55 -19.27 -21.97
N PHE A 320 -35.54 -19.13 -22.83
CA PHE A 320 -35.68 -19.38 -24.27
C PHE A 320 -36.01 -20.84 -24.61
N VAL A 321 -35.34 -21.78 -23.94
CA VAL A 321 -35.60 -23.22 -24.10
C VAL A 321 -37.00 -23.57 -23.60
N GLY A 322 -37.41 -23.03 -22.45
CA GLY A 322 -38.74 -23.22 -21.89
C GLY A 322 -39.84 -22.73 -22.83
N GLU A 323 -39.66 -21.58 -23.47
CA GLU A 323 -40.61 -21.05 -24.45
C GLU A 323 -40.69 -21.85 -25.74
N ARG A 324 -39.56 -22.41 -26.19
CA ARG A 324 -39.53 -23.35 -27.34
C ARG A 324 -40.33 -24.61 -27.00
N ARG A 325 -40.14 -25.17 -25.80
CA ARG A 325 -40.87 -26.34 -25.31
C ARG A 325 -42.38 -26.09 -25.17
N GLN A 326 -42.77 -24.94 -24.66
CA GLN A 326 -44.18 -24.55 -24.48
C GLN A 326 -44.88 -24.13 -25.79
N GLY A 327 -44.15 -24.03 -26.91
CA GLY A 327 -44.69 -23.59 -28.19
C GLY A 327 -45.03 -22.10 -28.27
N THR A 328 -44.71 -21.32 -27.23
CA THR A 328 -44.93 -19.86 -27.20
C THR A 328 -44.16 -19.16 -28.30
N LEU A 329 -42.95 -19.64 -28.62
CA LEU A 329 -42.16 -19.10 -29.72
C LEU A 329 -42.87 -19.27 -31.08
N LYS A 330 -43.57 -20.39 -31.30
CA LYS A 330 -44.37 -20.61 -32.52
C LYS A 330 -45.57 -19.66 -32.59
N ARG A 331 -46.19 -19.36 -31.44
CA ARG A 331 -47.30 -18.40 -31.36
C ARG A 331 -46.86 -16.96 -31.67
N TYR A 332 -45.65 -16.56 -31.24
CA TYR A 332 -45.11 -15.25 -31.60
C TYR A 332 -44.85 -15.10 -33.10
N ARG A 333 -44.51 -16.18 -33.81
CA ARG A 333 -44.33 -16.15 -35.28
C ARG A 333 -45.64 -15.91 -36.04
N LEU A 334 -46.78 -16.27 -35.46
CA LEU A 334 -48.11 -16.06 -36.06
C LEU A 334 -48.72 -14.69 -35.71
N ALA A 335 -48.14 -13.98 -34.74
CA ALA A 335 -48.55 -12.63 -34.39
C ALA A 335 -47.92 -11.61 -35.36
N PRO A 336 -48.56 -10.44 -35.60
CA PRO A 336 -48.03 -9.37 -36.45
C PRO A 336 -46.86 -8.63 -35.76
N VAL A 337 -45.79 -9.35 -35.42
CA VAL A 337 -44.58 -8.85 -34.77
C VAL A 337 -43.35 -9.21 -35.59
N THR A 338 -42.45 -8.26 -35.77
CA THR A 338 -41.23 -8.49 -36.57
C THR A 338 -40.15 -9.22 -35.75
N HIS A 339 -39.21 -9.88 -36.42
CA HIS A 339 -38.09 -10.57 -35.75
C HIS A 339 -37.29 -9.64 -34.83
N ALA A 340 -37.03 -8.41 -35.28
CA ALA A 340 -36.37 -7.38 -34.47
C ALA A 340 -37.19 -7.04 -33.20
N GLN A 341 -38.52 -6.95 -33.30
CA GLN A 341 -39.37 -6.66 -32.15
C GLN A 341 -39.36 -7.79 -31.11
N ILE A 342 -39.28 -9.05 -31.54
CA ILE A 342 -39.13 -10.20 -30.64
C ILE A 342 -37.77 -10.16 -29.94
N LEU A 343 -36.69 -9.93 -30.70
CA LEU A 343 -35.34 -9.87 -30.15
C LEU A 343 -35.20 -8.73 -29.14
N PHE A 344 -35.54 -7.49 -29.51
CA PHE A 344 -35.48 -6.34 -28.61
C PHE A 344 -36.44 -6.46 -27.43
N GLY A 345 -37.62 -7.05 -27.64
CA GLY A 345 -38.61 -7.29 -26.59
C GLY A 345 -38.13 -8.25 -25.50
N LYS A 346 -37.16 -9.12 -25.83
CA LYS A 346 -36.52 -10.05 -24.88
C LYS A 346 -35.20 -9.52 -24.32
N LEU A 347 -34.45 -8.80 -25.16
CA LEU A 347 -33.15 -8.25 -24.81
C LEU A 347 -33.29 -7.17 -23.74
N LEU A 348 -34.22 -6.21 -23.91
CA LEU A 348 -34.36 -5.06 -23.01
C LEU A 348 -34.61 -5.43 -21.53
N PRO A 349 -35.55 -6.34 -21.20
CA PRO A 349 -35.77 -6.75 -19.81
C PRO A 349 -34.54 -7.44 -19.19
N CYS A 350 -33.89 -8.33 -19.95
CA CYS A 350 -32.73 -9.07 -19.46
C CYS A 350 -31.52 -8.14 -19.27
N TYR A 351 -31.33 -7.19 -20.19
CA TYR A 351 -30.34 -6.13 -20.06
C TYR A 351 -30.59 -5.25 -18.83
N ALA A 352 -31.84 -4.85 -18.59
CA ALA A 352 -32.21 -4.07 -17.40
C ALA A 352 -31.93 -4.85 -16.10
N VAL A 353 -32.13 -6.17 -16.09
CA VAL A 353 -31.78 -7.03 -14.95
C VAL A 353 -30.27 -7.08 -14.74
N SER A 354 -29.48 -7.24 -15.81
CA SER A 354 -28.00 -7.20 -15.74
C SER A 354 -27.49 -5.87 -15.18
N VAL A 355 -28.00 -4.75 -15.69
CA VAL A 355 -27.64 -3.41 -15.22
C VAL A 355 -28.05 -3.23 -13.76
N GLY A 356 -29.28 -3.62 -13.40
CA GLY A 356 -29.78 -3.53 -12.03
C GLY A 356 -28.95 -4.34 -11.04
N GLN A 357 -28.55 -5.56 -11.43
CA GLN A 357 -27.67 -6.41 -10.64
C GLN A 357 -26.29 -5.77 -10.44
N GLY A 358 -25.67 -5.23 -11.51
CA GLY A 358 -24.38 -4.56 -11.41
C GLY A 358 -24.42 -3.31 -10.54
N VAL A 359 -25.45 -2.49 -10.70
CA VAL A 359 -25.66 -1.29 -9.85
C VAL A 359 -25.87 -1.69 -8.39
N LEU A 360 -26.68 -2.72 -8.12
CA LEU A 360 -26.91 -3.20 -6.76
C LEU A 360 -25.61 -3.66 -6.10
N LEU A 361 -24.79 -4.43 -6.81
CA LEU A 361 -23.52 -4.93 -6.26
C LEU A 361 -22.53 -3.80 -5.97
N LEU A 362 -22.45 -2.78 -6.82
CA LEU A 362 -21.60 -1.61 -6.57
C LEU A 362 -22.10 -0.80 -5.36
N ILE A 363 -23.42 -0.58 -5.25
CA ILE A 363 -24.02 0.13 -4.11
C ILE A 363 -23.77 -0.63 -2.81
N LEU A 364 -24.02 -1.94 -2.78
CA LEU A 364 -23.73 -2.78 -1.61
C LEU A 364 -22.22 -2.83 -1.33
N GLY A 365 -21.39 -2.86 -2.37
CA GLY A 365 -19.94 -2.67 -2.31
C GLY A 365 -19.55 -1.45 -1.47
N LYS A 366 -20.16 -0.29 -1.78
CA LYS A 366 -19.92 0.96 -1.06
C LYS A 366 -20.50 0.94 0.36
N LEU A 367 -21.78 0.56 0.52
CA LEU A 367 -22.49 0.66 1.80
C LEU A 367 -22.07 -0.39 2.83
N VAL A 368 -21.95 -1.64 2.40
CA VAL A 368 -21.66 -2.79 3.29
C VAL A 368 -20.16 -2.90 3.52
N PHE A 369 -19.36 -2.79 2.46
CA PHE A 369 -17.93 -3.08 2.48
C PHE A 369 -17.03 -1.84 2.47
N GLY A 370 -17.57 -0.63 2.39
CA GLY A 370 -16.78 0.60 2.49
C GLY A 370 -15.93 0.88 1.26
N MET A 371 -16.32 0.33 0.11
CA MET A 371 -15.63 0.50 -1.16
C MET A 371 -15.60 1.97 -1.59
N ARG A 372 -14.43 2.44 -2.02
CA ARG A 372 -14.23 3.78 -2.58
C ARG A 372 -14.57 3.75 -4.07
N TRP A 373 -15.18 4.83 -4.56
CA TRP A 373 -15.49 5.00 -5.98
C TRP A 373 -14.64 6.15 -6.51
N GLY A 374 -13.73 5.87 -7.44
CA GLY A 374 -12.88 6.89 -8.06
C GLY A 374 -11.99 7.70 -7.09
N PRO A 375 -11.24 8.66 -7.64
CA PRO A 375 -10.46 9.62 -6.87
C PRO A 375 -11.34 10.54 -6.02
N GLU A 376 -10.82 10.99 -4.87
CA GLU A 376 -11.48 12.00 -4.03
C GLU A 376 -11.63 13.37 -4.72
N SER A 377 -10.82 13.63 -5.75
CA SER A 377 -10.90 14.85 -6.56
C SER A 377 -12.15 14.92 -7.43
N TRP A 378 -12.79 13.79 -7.72
CA TRP A 378 -13.98 13.73 -8.57
C TRP A 378 -15.25 14.01 -7.78
N SER A 379 -16.16 14.73 -8.42
CA SER A 379 -17.50 14.90 -7.87
C SER A 379 -18.28 13.57 -7.85
N MET A 380 -19.18 13.39 -6.89
CA MET A 380 -20.02 12.18 -6.80
C MET A 380 -20.77 11.85 -8.12
N PRO A 381 -21.32 12.83 -8.87
CA PRO A 381 -21.93 12.55 -10.18
C PRO A 381 -20.96 11.99 -11.22
N GLU A 382 -19.71 12.46 -11.26
CA GLU A 382 -18.70 11.98 -12.22
C GLU A 382 -18.29 10.53 -11.91
N GLN A 383 -18.08 10.21 -10.63
CA GLN A 383 -17.80 8.84 -10.18
C GLN A 383 -18.91 7.88 -10.62
N ILE A 384 -20.17 8.28 -10.43
CA ILE A 384 -21.33 7.48 -10.83
C ILE A 384 -21.42 7.35 -12.35
N GLY A 385 -21.14 8.43 -13.10
CA GLY A 385 -21.20 8.43 -14.56
C GLY A 385 -20.24 7.42 -15.19
N TRP A 386 -18.99 7.40 -14.75
CA TRP A 386 -17.98 6.46 -15.27
C TRP A 386 -18.28 5.01 -14.90
N LEU A 387 -18.69 4.75 -13.65
CA LEU A 387 -19.07 3.39 -13.24
C LEU A 387 -20.33 2.91 -13.98
N ALA A 388 -21.32 3.79 -14.18
CA ALA A 388 -22.51 3.45 -14.96
C ALA A 388 -22.15 3.09 -16.41
N LEU A 389 -21.22 3.81 -17.03
CA LEU A 389 -20.75 3.49 -18.39
C LEU A 389 -20.16 2.08 -18.48
N VAL A 390 -19.31 1.69 -17.53
CA VAL A 390 -18.72 0.34 -17.48
C VAL A 390 -19.80 -0.73 -17.25
N VAL A 391 -20.76 -0.48 -16.34
CA VAL A 391 -21.88 -1.41 -16.08
C VAL A 391 -22.75 -1.61 -17.33
N LEU A 392 -23.07 -0.53 -18.03
CA LEU A 392 -23.91 -0.55 -19.24
C LEU A 392 -23.21 -1.33 -20.37
N THR A 393 -21.94 -1.03 -20.64
CA THR A 393 -21.17 -1.70 -21.70
C THR A 393 -20.91 -3.17 -21.38
N THR A 394 -20.57 -3.50 -20.12
CA THR A 394 -20.41 -4.89 -19.68
C THR A 394 -21.71 -5.68 -19.79
N SER A 395 -22.82 -5.09 -19.35
CA SER A 395 -24.15 -5.72 -19.47
C SER A 395 -24.55 -5.93 -20.93
N PHE A 396 -24.14 -5.04 -21.84
CA PHE A 396 -24.43 -5.17 -23.26
C PHE A 396 -23.63 -6.32 -23.89
N ALA A 397 -22.34 -6.44 -23.56
CA ALA A 397 -21.51 -7.57 -23.98
C ALA A 397 -22.05 -8.91 -23.45
N ALA A 398 -22.41 -8.95 -22.17
CA ALA A 398 -23.00 -10.13 -21.52
C ALA A 398 -24.33 -10.53 -22.19
N MET A 399 -25.18 -9.55 -22.50
CA MET A 399 -26.45 -9.76 -23.17
C MET A 399 -26.27 -10.29 -24.60
N GLY A 400 -25.28 -9.79 -25.33
CA GLY A 400 -24.91 -10.31 -26.64
C GLY A 400 -24.55 -11.79 -26.58
N LEU A 401 -23.68 -12.18 -25.65
CA LEU A 401 -23.31 -13.58 -25.44
C LEU A 401 -24.51 -14.44 -25.02
N ALA A 402 -25.35 -13.91 -24.13
CA ALA A 402 -26.53 -14.61 -23.64
C ALA A 402 -27.54 -14.92 -24.77
N MET A 403 -27.75 -13.98 -25.69
CA MET A 403 -28.58 -14.20 -26.86
C MET A 403 -27.97 -15.17 -27.86
N LEU A 404 -26.65 -15.12 -28.04
CA LEU A 404 -25.94 -16.06 -28.90
C LEU A 404 -26.16 -17.50 -28.43
N VAL A 405 -25.93 -17.78 -27.15
CA VAL A 405 -26.14 -19.12 -26.57
C VAL A 405 -27.62 -19.52 -26.63
N ALA A 406 -28.54 -18.60 -26.31
CA ALA A 406 -29.98 -18.87 -26.38
C ALA A 406 -30.48 -19.19 -27.81
N SER A 407 -29.82 -18.66 -28.84
CA SER A 407 -30.13 -18.99 -30.23
C SER A 407 -29.76 -20.43 -30.58
N MET A 408 -28.60 -20.90 -30.11
CA MET A 408 -28.02 -22.20 -30.43
C MET A 408 -28.58 -23.34 -29.58
N ALA A 409 -28.83 -23.10 -28.29
CA ALA A 409 -29.25 -24.13 -27.36
C ALA A 409 -30.72 -24.57 -27.59
N ARG A 410 -30.95 -25.88 -27.55
CA ARG A 410 -32.28 -26.51 -27.68
C ARG A 410 -32.73 -27.20 -26.39
N THR A 411 -31.81 -27.50 -25.48
CA THR A 411 -32.07 -28.14 -24.19
C THR A 411 -31.44 -27.36 -23.04
N GLU A 412 -31.96 -27.53 -21.83
CA GLU A 412 -31.40 -26.90 -20.63
C GLU A 412 -29.94 -27.35 -20.39
N THR A 413 -29.63 -28.62 -20.68
CA THR A 413 -28.26 -29.15 -20.63
C THR A 413 -27.33 -28.45 -21.64
N GLN A 414 -27.82 -28.13 -22.84
CA GLN A 414 -27.05 -27.37 -23.82
C GLN A 414 -26.81 -25.92 -23.39
N VAL A 415 -27.76 -25.30 -22.69
CA VAL A 415 -27.55 -23.96 -22.10
C VAL A 415 -26.42 -24.01 -21.07
N GLN A 416 -26.38 -25.05 -20.22
CA GLN A 416 -25.28 -25.22 -19.26
C GLN A 416 -23.93 -25.46 -19.95
N LEU A 417 -23.91 -26.28 -21.01
CA LEU A 417 -22.68 -26.65 -21.72
C LEU A 417 -22.13 -25.53 -22.62
N PHE A 418 -23.01 -24.77 -23.30
CA PHE A 418 -22.62 -23.70 -24.22
C PHE A 418 -22.54 -22.33 -23.56
N GLY A 419 -23.24 -22.12 -22.44
CA GLY A 419 -23.23 -20.88 -21.67
C GLY A 419 -22.41 -21.02 -20.40
N GLY A 420 -22.84 -21.87 -19.48
CA GLY A 420 -22.28 -21.97 -18.13
C GLY A 420 -20.79 -22.31 -18.10
N VAL A 421 -20.40 -23.41 -18.74
CA VAL A 421 -18.99 -23.86 -18.76
C VAL A 421 -18.08 -22.83 -19.46
N PRO A 422 -18.40 -22.33 -20.67
CA PRO A 422 -17.57 -21.32 -21.34
C PRO A 422 -17.50 -20.00 -20.56
N VAL A 423 -18.59 -19.53 -19.96
CA VAL A 423 -18.56 -18.31 -19.13
C VAL A 423 -17.63 -18.50 -17.93
N LEU A 424 -17.67 -19.65 -17.27
CA LEU A 424 -16.75 -19.92 -16.16
C LEU A 424 -15.29 -19.96 -16.62
N VAL A 425 -14.99 -20.66 -17.71
CA VAL A 425 -13.63 -20.73 -18.28
C VAL A 425 -13.13 -19.35 -18.70
N LEU A 426 -13.95 -18.58 -19.42
CA LEU A 426 -13.63 -17.21 -19.82
C LEU A 426 -13.54 -16.26 -18.61
N GLY A 427 -14.30 -16.51 -17.55
CA GLY A 427 -14.21 -15.77 -16.29
C GLY A 427 -12.90 -16.04 -15.56
N VAL A 428 -12.43 -17.30 -15.52
CA VAL A 428 -11.11 -17.65 -14.99
C VAL A 428 -10.01 -16.98 -15.83
N LEU A 429 -10.04 -17.16 -17.15
CA LEU A 429 -9.06 -16.56 -18.07
C LEU A 429 -9.12 -15.03 -18.11
N GLY A 430 -10.28 -14.44 -17.88
CA GLY A 430 -10.47 -12.99 -17.84
C GLY A 430 -10.11 -12.34 -16.52
N GLY A 431 -9.86 -13.14 -15.48
CA GLY A 431 -9.43 -12.67 -14.16
C GLY A 431 -10.57 -12.35 -13.18
N CYS A 432 -11.77 -12.89 -13.40
CA CYS A 432 -12.91 -12.78 -12.49
C CYS A 432 -12.84 -13.72 -11.29
N VAL A 433 -12.06 -14.80 -11.38
CA VAL A 433 -11.90 -15.78 -10.29
C VAL A 433 -10.54 -15.63 -9.63
N LEU A 434 -9.49 -15.52 -10.44
CA LEU A 434 -8.14 -15.23 -9.99
C LEU A 434 -7.75 -13.85 -10.50
N PRO A 435 -7.28 -12.93 -9.64
CA PRO A 435 -6.86 -11.60 -10.07
C PRO A 435 -5.65 -11.69 -10.99
N ARG A 436 -5.58 -10.76 -11.95
CA ARG A 436 -4.55 -10.78 -13.00
C ARG A 436 -3.15 -10.59 -12.43
N GLU A 437 -3.05 -9.88 -11.32
CA GLU A 437 -1.82 -9.60 -10.58
C GLU A 437 -1.18 -10.88 -10.03
N MET A 438 -1.98 -11.93 -9.83
CA MET A 438 -1.51 -13.24 -9.36
C MET A 438 -1.20 -14.21 -10.50
N MET A 439 -1.52 -13.85 -11.75
CA MET A 439 -1.29 -14.70 -12.91
C MET A 439 0.15 -14.58 -13.43
N PRO A 440 0.74 -15.67 -13.97
CA PRO A 440 2.00 -15.61 -14.72
C PRO A 440 1.88 -14.66 -15.93
N GLU A 441 2.97 -14.02 -16.34
CA GLU A 441 2.98 -13.01 -17.42
C GLU A 441 2.26 -13.47 -18.70
N GLN A 442 2.46 -14.73 -19.10
CA GLN A 442 1.80 -15.30 -20.29
C GLN A 442 0.27 -15.36 -20.14
N ALA A 443 -0.23 -15.70 -18.96
CA ALA A 443 -1.67 -15.74 -18.68
C ALA A 443 -2.26 -14.33 -18.58
N GLN A 444 -1.48 -13.31 -18.20
CA GLN A 444 -1.93 -11.92 -18.17
C GLN A 444 -2.23 -11.34 -19.55
N SER A 445 -1.56 -11.83 -20.61
CA SER A 445 -1.86 -11.44 -21.99
C SER A 445 -3.15 -12.08 -22.50
N VAL A 446 -3.47 -13.29 -22.04
CA VAL A 446 -4.68 -14.03 -22.43
C VAL A 446 -5.96 -13.35 -21.94
N THR A 447 -5.91 -12.61 -20.82
CA THR A 447 -7.08 -11.92 -20.28
C THR A 447 -7.71 -10.94 -21.28
N LEU A 448 -6.87 -10.30 -22.13
CA LEU A 448 -7.28 -9.32 -23.14
C LEU A 448 -8.04 -9.93 -24.32
N PHE A 449 -8.09 -11.26 -24.45
CA PHE A 449 -8.93 -11.92 -25.45
C PHE A 449 -10.38 -12.09 -24.99
N THR A 450 -10.66 -11.84 -23.71
CA THR A 450 -11.97 -12.06 -23.12
C THR A 450 -12.69 -10.74 -22.84
N PRO A 451 -14.02 -10.66 -23.00
CA PRO A 451 -14.77 -9.46 -22.61
C PRO A 451 -14.70 -9.23 -21.09
N HIS A 452 -14.54 -10.30 -20.29
CA HIS A 452 -14.33 -10.23 -18.85
C HIS A 452 -13.09 -9.41 -18.48
N GLY A 453 -11.96 -9.67 -19.14
CA GLY A 453 -10.69 -8.96 -18.88
C GLY A 453 -10.76 -7.47 -19.20
N TRP A 454 -11.42 -7.09 -20.30
CA TRP A 454 -11.63 -5.67 -20.64
C TRP A 454 -12.53 -4.97 -19.61
N ALA A 455 -13.63 -5.60 -19.19
CA ALA A 455 -14.48 -5.04 -18.13
C ALA A 455 -13.70 -4.85 -16.82
N LEU A 456 -12.88 -5.83 -16.42
CA LEU A 456 -12.09 -5.73 -15.21
C LEU A 456 -10.97 -4.69 -15.29
N ASN A 457 -10.33 -4.51 -16.46
CA ASN A 457 -9.37 -3.43 -16.64
C ASN A 457 -10.03 -2.05 -16.43
N ALA A 458 -11.23 -1.83 -16.96
CA ALA A 458 -11.96 -0.58 -16.75
C ALA A 458 -12.30 -0.35 -15.27
N TYR A 459 -12.76 -1.40 -14.56
CA TYR A 459 -13.05 -1.30 -13.13
C TYR A 459 -11.80 -1.03 -12.29
N ARG A 460 -10.66 -1.62 -12.63
CA ARG A 460 -9.40 -1.40 -11.89
C ARG A 460 -8.91 0.03 -11.99
N GLU A 461 -8.98 0.62 -13.17
CA GLU A 461 -8.67 2.05 -13.36
C GLU A 461 -9.58 2.93 -12.51
N LEU A 462 -10.89 2.65 -12.49
CA LEU A 462 -11.87 3.47 -11.76
C LEU A 462 -11.90 3.23 -10.24
N LEU A 463 -11.40 2.09 -9.76
CA LEU A 463 -11.53 1.64 -8.37
C LEU A 463 -10.17 1.38 -7.72
N ALA A 464 -9.09 1.90 -8.30
CA ALA A 464 -7.74 1.75 -7.77
C ALA A 464 -7.65 2.25 -6.32
N ALA A 465 -6.98 1.46 -5.48
CA ALA A 465 -6.93 1.67 -4.04
C ALA A 465 -5.96 2.77 -3.58
N THR A 466 -5.22 3.40 -4.50
CA THR A 466 -4.10 4.28 -4.17
C THR A 466 -4.53 5.75 -4.07
N PRO A 467 -4.33 6.44 -2.93
CA PRO A 467 -4.56 7.88 -2.83
C PRO A 467 -3.65 8.65 -3.78
N GLY A 468 -4.19 9.65 -4.48
CA GLY A 468 -3.43 10.47 -5.45
C GLY A 468 -3.24 9.83 -6.83
N TYR A 469 -3.87 8.69 -7.10
CA TYR A 469 -3.86 8.08 -8.43
C TYR A 469 -4.89 8.74 -9.35
N ASP A 470 -4.43 9.32 -10.46
CA ASP A 470 -5.28 9.79 -11.54
C ASP A 470 -5.58 8.62 -12.51
N PRO A 471 -6.85 8.23 -12.67
CA PRO A 471 -7.22 7.08 -13.48
C PRO A 471 -7.05 7.38 -14.96
N ASN A 472 -6.56 6.40 -15.71
CA ASN A 472 -6.38 6.57 -17.14
C ASN A 472 -7.72 6.39 -17.87
N LEU A 473 -8.41 7.51 -18.09
CA LEU A 473 -9.70 7.56 -18.77
C LEU A 473 -9.66 6.99 -20.20
N THR A 474 -8.50 7.02 -20.85
CA THR A 474 -8.32 6.43 -22.19
C THR A 474 -8.47 4.91 -22.14
N ILE A 475 -7.91 4.24 -21.13
CA ILE A 475 -8.03 2.79 -20.95
C ILE A 475 -9.49 2.40 -20.66
N VAL A 476 -10.17 3.18 -19.82
CA VAL A 476 -11.60 2.97 -19.51
C VAL A 476 -12.43 3.08 -20.78
N LEU A 477 -12.22 4.13 -21.58
CA LEU A 477 -12.98 4.36 -22.81
C LEU A 477 -12.69 3.29 -23.88
N GLN A 478 -11.43 2.88 -24.04
CA GLN A 478 -11.04 1.77 -24.92
C GLN A 478 -11.71 0.46 -24.51
N SER A 479 -11.70 0.15 -23.21
CA SER A 479 -12.34 -1.06 -22.67
C SER A 479 -13.85 -1.07 -22.92
N CYS A 480 -14.52 0.06 -22.68
CA CYS A 480 -15.93 0.26 -23.00
C CYS A 480 -16.21 0.09 -24.49
N GLY A 481 -15.37 0.64 -25.36
CA GLY A 481 -15.47 0.48 -26.82
C GLY A 481 -15.36 -0.98 -27.27
N ILE A 482 -14.39 -1.71 -26.73
CA ILE A 482 -14.17 -3.13 -27.04
C ILE A 482 -15.34 -3.99 -26.54
N LEU A 483 -15.87 -3.70 -25.35
CA LEU A 483 -17.08 -4.37 -24.83
C LEU A 483 -18.29 -4.15 -25.74
N LEU A 484 -18.47 -2.95 -26.27
CA LEU A 484 -19.51 -2.67 -27.26
C LEU A 484 -19.27 -3.47 -28.55
N CYS A 485 -18.03 -3.56 -29.03
CA CYS A 485 -17.69 -4.40 -30.18
C CYS A 485 -18.01 -5.88 -29.95
N PHE A 486 -17.72 -6.43 -28.76
CA PHE A 486 -18.12 -7.80 -28.40
C PHE A 486 -19.64 -7.95 -28.38
N GLY A 487 -20.37 -7.03 -27.76
CA GLY A 487 -21.83 -7.06 -27.72
C GLY A 487 -22.46 -7.02 -29.11
N VAL A 488 -22.00 -6.11 -29.98
CA VAL A 488 -22.45 -6.04 -31.38
C VAL A 488 -22.08 -7.32 -32.14
N GLY A 489 -20.84 -7.81 -32.00
CA GLY A 489 -20.37 -9.03 -32.64
C GLY A 489 -21.19 -10.26 -32.25
N PHE A 490 -21.51 -10.44 -30.97
CA PHE A 490 -22.36 -11.54 -30.54
C PHE A 490 -23.80 -11.40 -31.04
N LEU A 491 -24.35 -10.18 -31.08
CA LEU A 491 -25.70 -9.93 -31.61
C LEU A 491 -25.80 -10.13 -33.12
N THR A 492 -24.78 -9.77 -33.90
CA THR A 492 -24.76 -10.02 -35.35
C THR A 492 -24.67 -11.51 -35.65
N ILE A 493 -23.84 -12.25 -34.91
CA ILE A 493 -23.77 -13.71 -35.00
C ILE A 493 -25.12 -14.32 -34.60
N THR A 494 -25.71 -13.84 -33.49
CA THR A 494 -27.05 -14.26 -33.06
C THR A 494 -28.06 -14.07 -34.18
N TRP A 495 -28.10 -12.90 -34.81
CA TRP A 495 -29.03 -12.60 -35.90
C TRP A 495 -28.91 -13.60 -37.06
N TRP A 496 -27.69 -14.04 -37.37
CA TRP A 496 -27.44 -15.03 -38.43
C TRP A 496 -27.86 -16.45 -38.04
N PHE A 497 -27.63 -16.85 -36.78
CA PHE A 497 -28.01 -18.16 -36.25
C PHE A 497 -29.48 -18.27 -35.87
N LEU A 498 -30.18 -17.15 -35.66
CA LEU A 498 -31.61 -17.09 -35.39
C LEU A 498 -32.40 -17.38 -36.68
N ARG A 499 -32.18 -18.54 -37.30
CA ARG A 499 -33.06 -19.08 -38.34
C ARG A 499 -34.35 -19.49 -37.68
N LEU A 500 -35.35 -18.62 -37.78
CA LEU A 500 -36.72 -18.87 -37.36
C LEU A 500 -37.51 -19.59 -38.44
N ASP A 501 -36.87 -20.47 -39.22
CA ASP A 501 -37.55 -21.41 -40.10
C ASP A 501 -38.44 -22.36 -39.26
#